data_AF-A0AB73N0B6-F1
#
_entry.id   AF-A0AB73N0B6-F1
#
_cell.length_a   1.000
_cell.length_b   1.000
_cell.length_c   1.000
_cell.angle_alpha   90.00
_cell.angle_beta   90.00
_cell.angle_gamma   90.00
#
_symmetry.space_group_name_H-M   'P 1'
#
loop_
_entity.id
_entity.type
_entity.pdbx_description
1 polymer ?
#
loop_
_entity_poly.entity_id
_entity_poly.type
_entity_poly.pdbx_seq_one_letter_code
_entity_poly.pdbx_strand_id
1 'polypeptide(L)'
;MQVRGQSSSLNKQKNYKIELKSGKGKWRGQRTIALNKHMGEGLRFRNKMAYDLIRGIDQMMGLRTQFVHLYVKDETSGSNSFDDYGLYTQVEQLNKSALQAHGLDKNGQLYKVNYFEFQRDADVIRLADDPKYNLSKFEEKLEVKGNSDHTKLIAMLNQLNDYSVPMSSILGKYFDTENLAYWMAFQLLTGNTDTQSRNMYLYSPTNSDTFYVLDWDNDGMLMRKENQLRNTSEGSSWEQGVSNYWGNVLFRRCLQTKSFRDELDTAVKREYNYMNANRINGMVSHYESITNQYLWKTPDSTYEPLTRAQYDVVAGQLHDEIEQNYKTYRESYDKPMPFFIGAPQADNGKLKINWDTSFDFRGEDLSYDITVAKDYLCKDVVFSKTNLALPQIVMDLPSDGQYFVRVRARNTSGKMQDAFDYYVTEHGKTYGMRCFYIKSGQVVEDDNGQ
;
A
#
# COMPACT_ATOMS: atom_id res chain seq x y z
N MET A 1 -12.66 -15.05 21.14
CA MET A 1 -11.68 -14.00 20.79
C MET A 1 -10.60 -14.66 19.97
N GLN A 2 -10.14 -14.03 18.88
CA GLN A 2 -9.13 -14.58 17.97
C GLN A 2 -8.08 -13.52 17.68
N VAL A 3 -6.82 -13.92 17.50
CA VAL A 3 -5.78 -13.04 16.97
C VAL A 3 -6.12 -12.70 15.50
N ARG A 4 -5.85 -11.47 15.07
CA ARG A 4 -6.10 -11.01 13.68
C ARG A 4 -4.88 -10.33 13.05
N GLY A 5 -4.95 -10.20 11.73
CA GLY A 5 -3.93 -9.57 10.87
C GLY A 5 -2.90 -10.58 10.37
N GLN A 6 -2.26 -10.27 9.24
CA GLN A 6 -1.30 -11.17 8.60
C GLN A 6 0.08 -11.03 9.27
N SER A 7 0.82 -9.97 8.96
CA SER A 7 2.10 -9.64 9.59
C SER A 7 1.95 -9.30 11.07
N SER A 8 0.93 -8.50 11.42
CA SER A 8 0.70 -8.07 12.81
C SER A 8 0.37 -9.21 13.77
N SER A 9 0.01 -10.40 13.28
CA SER A 9 -0.20 -11.57 14.15
C SER A 9 1.10 -12.00 14.86
N LEU A 10 2.26 -11.63 14.32
CA LEU A 10 3.58 -11.93 14.88
C LEU A 10 4.01 -10.91 15.96
N ASN A 11 3.35 -9.75 16.04
CA ASN A 11 3.65 -8.72 17.05
C ASN A 11 3.49 -9.24 18.47
N LYS A 12 4.24 -8.67 19.42
CA LYS A 12 4.15 -9.07 20.83
C LYS A 12 2.78 -8.69 21.43
N GLN A 13 2.30 -7.49 21.13
CA GLN A 13 0.93 -7.09 21.46
C GLN A 13 0.02 -7.39 20.27
N LYS A 14 -0.99 -8.23 20.49
CA LYS A 14 -1.82 -8.78 19.42
C LYS A 14 -2.98 -7.85 19.06
N ASN A 15 -3.36 -7.87 17.80
CA ASN A 15 -4.67 -7.41 17.36
C ASN A 15 -5.71 -8.50 17.62
N TYR A 16 -6.95 -8.11 17.91
CA TYR A 16 -8.01 -9.07 18.21
C TYR A 16 -9.24 -8.90 17.33
N LYS A 17 -9.87 -10.02 16.99
CA LYS A 17 -11.22 -10.11 16.45
C LYS A 17 -12.12 -10.77 17.50
N ILE A 18 -13.20 -10.09 17.85
CA ILE A 18 -14.22 -10.60 18.76
C ILE A 18 -15.49 -10.82 17.94
N GLU A 19 -16.01 -12.05 17.96
CA GLU A 19 -17.26 -12.39 17.30
C GLU A 19 -18.34 -12.72 18.32
N LEU A 20 -19.42 -11.94 18.31
CA LEU A 20 -20.60 -12.18 19.11
C LEU A 20 -21.41 -13.33 18.48
N LYS A 21 -21.73 -14.32 19.31
CA LYS A 21 -22.51 -15.50 18.91
C LYS A 21 -23.84 -15.10 18.29
N SER A 22 -24.29 -15.88 17.30
CA SER A 22 -25.57 -15.65 16.65
C SER A 22 -26.72 -15.67 17.67
N GLY A 23 -27.67 -14.75 17.51
CA GLY A 23 -28.82 -14.61 18.42
C GLY A 23 -28.49 -14.00 19.78
N LYS A 24 -27.25 -13.59 20.06
CA LYS A 24 -26.84 -12.97 21.34
C LYS A 24 -26.76 -11.44 21.29
N GLY A 25 -27.50 -10.82 20.37
CA GLY A 25 -27.49 -9.37 20.18
C GLY A 25 -26.32 -8.88 19.33
N LYS A 26 -26.17 -7.55 19.28
CA LYS A 26 -25.12 -6.83 18.56
C LYS A 26 -24.56 -5.73 19.45
N TRP A 27 -23.27 -5.44 19.33
CA TRP A 27 -22.65 -4.30 19.99
C TRP A 27 -22.58 -3.14 18.98
N ARG A 28 -23.33 -2.06 19.23
CA ARG A 28 -23.43 -0.89 18.33
C ARG A 28 -23.76 -1.26 16.87
N GLY A 29 -24.63 -2.27 16.71
CA GLY A 29 -25.03 -2.79 15.40
C GLY A 29 -24.03 -3.76 14.76
N GLN A 30 -22.90 -4.06 15.42
CA GLN A 30 -21.86 -4.97 14.93
C GLN A 30 -21.87 -6.31 15.68
N ARG A 31 -21.56 -7.39 14.97
CA ARG A 31 -21.32 -8.72 15.57
C ARG A 31 -19.85 -9.07 15.62
N THR A 32 -19.08 -8.60 14.64
CA THR A 32 -17.64 -8.73 14.59
C THR A 32 -17.03 -7.41 14.97
N ILE A 33 -16.21 -7.42 16.02
CA ILE A 33 -15.50 -6.25 16.55
C ILE A 33 -14.02 -6.49 16.26
N ALA A 34 -13.43 -5.68 15.39
CA ALA A 34 -12.00 -5.69 15.14
C ALA A 34 -11.33 -4.66 16.05
N LEU A 35 -10.35 -5.10 16.84
CA LEU A 35 -9.55 -4.28 17.75
C LEU A 35 -8.10 -4.29 17.26
N ASN A 36 -7.58 -3.11 16.99
CA ASN A 36 -6.22 -2.91 16.48
C ASN A 36 -5.37 -2.24 17.55
N LYS A 37 -4.23 -2.85 17.84
CA LYS A 37 -3.25 -2.35 18.78
C LYS A 37 -2.34 -1.28 18.19
N HIS A 38 -2.13 -1.34 16.87
CA HIS A 38 -1.25 -0.44 16.12
C HIS A 38 0.19 -0.42 16.64
N MET A 39 0.70 -1.54 17.17
CA MET A 39 2.04 -1.66 17.79
C MET A 39 3.18 -1.07 16.94
N GLY A 40 3.04 -1.09 15.61
CA GLY A 40 4.06 -0.63 14.66
C GLY A 40 4.19 0.88 14.47
N GLU A 41 3.20 1.71 14.85
CA GLU A 41 3.21 3.18 14.68
C GLU A 41 3.09 3.91 16.02
N GLY A 42 3.87 4.98 16.23
CA GLY A 42 4.03 5.57 17.56
C GLY A 42 2.92 6.50 18.05
N LEU A 43 2.00 6.94 17.18
CA LEU A 43 0.93 7.88 17.55
C LEU A 43 -0.32 7.18 18.10
N ARG A 44 -0.53 5.92 17.72
CA ARG A 44 -1.70 5.06 18.06
C ARG A 44 -3.05 5.56 17.60
N PHE A 45 -3.11 6.66 16.83
CA PHE A 45 -4.34 7.26 16.35
C PHE A 45 -4.43 7.41 14.83
N ARG A 46 -3.37 7.10 14.06
CA ARG A 46 -3.31 7.39 12.61
C ARG A 46 -4.47 6.77 11.85
N ASN A 47 -4.73 5.50 12.08
CA ASN A 47 -5.82 4.79 11.43
C ASN A 47 -7.20 5.39 11.76
N LYS A 48 -7.41 5.81 13.02
CA LYS A 48 -8.65 6.49 13.42
C LYS A 48 -8.77 7.86 12.74
N MET A 49 -7.69 8.64 12.76
CA MET A 49 -7.62 9.94 12.07
C MET A 49 -7.99 9.79 10.60
N ALA A 50 -7.45 8.76 9.93
CA ALA A 50 -7.74 8.49 8.53
C ALA A 50 -9.24 8.34 8.27
N TYR A 51 -9.92 7.44 8.99
CA TYR A 51 -11.35 7.25 8.79
C TYR A 51 -12.19 8.47 9.17
N ASP A 52 -11.77 9.25 10.17
CA ASP A 52 -12.46 10.50 10.54
C ASP A 52 -12.29 11.58 9.45
N LEU A 53 -11.15 11.63 8.75
CA LEU A 53 -10.95 12.48 7.58
C LEU A 53 -11.76 11.99 6.37
N ILE A 54 -11.71 10.69 6.07
CA ILE A 54 -12.42 10.07 4.93
C ILE A 54 -13.92 10.32 5.01
N ARG A 55 -14.51 10.31 6.21
CA ARG A 55 -15.94 10.64 6.42
C ARG A 55 -16.33 12.06 6.02
N GLY A 56 -15.37 12.97 5.89
CA GLY A 56 -15.59 14.32 5.40
C GLY A 56 -15.37 14.48 3.89
N ILE A 57 -15.13 13.39 3.16
CA ILE A 57 -14.92 13.35 1.72
C ILE A 57 -16.08 12.57 1.09
N ASP A 58 -16.98 13.27 0.39
CA ASP A 58 -18.24 12.71 -0.11
C ASP A 58 -18.05 11.54 -1.10
N GLN A 59 -16.94 11.53 -1.83
CA GLN A 59 -16.58 10.52 -2.82
C GLN A 59 -16.06 9.20 -2.19
N MET A 60 -15.87 9.18 -0.87
CA MET A 60 -15.26 8.06 -0.14
C MET A 60 -16.16 7.58 1.00
N MET A 61 -15.98 6.32 1.41
CA MET A 61 -16.70 5.73 2.54
C MET A 61 -15.75 5.45 3.70
N GLY A 62 -15.97 6.14 4.82
CA GLY A 62 -15.15 5.99 6.02
C GLY A 62 -15.78 5.08 7.08
N LEU A 63 -15.08 4.00 7.43
CA LEU A 63 -15.52 3.03 8.43
C LEU A 63 -15.65 3.65 9.84
N ARG A 64 -16.52 3.05 10.66
CA ARG A 64 -16.68 3.50 12.05
C ARG A 64 -15.49 3.09 12.92
N THR A 65 -14.92 4.06 13.64
CA THR A 65 -13.81 3.84 14.57
C THR A 65 -14.04 4.47 15.94
N GLN A 66 -13.42 3.88 16.97
CA GLN A 66 -13.37 4.44 18.32
C GLN A 66 -12.16 3.90 19.10
N PHE A 67 -11.66 4.66 20.05
CA PHE A 67 -10.70 4.15 21.02
C PHE A 67 -11.38 3.22 22.03
N VAL A 68 -10.64 2.21 22.48
CA VAL A 68 -11.06 1.20 23.44
C VAL A 68 -9.90 0.94 24.40
N HIS A 69 -10.18 1.00 25.70
CA HIS A 69 -9.29 0.44 26.71
C HIS A 69 -9.73 -0.99 26.99
N LEU A 70 -8.88 -1.96 26.66
CA LEU A 70 -9.24 -3.37 26.72
C LEU A 70 -8.74 -4.03 28.01
N TYR A 71 -9.65 -4.70 28.71
CA TYR A 71 -9.34 -5.60 29.82
C TYR A 71 -9.76 -7.03 29.45
N VAL A 72 -8.90 -8.02 29.71
CA VAL A 72 -9.16 -9.42 29.37
C VAL A 72 -9.03 -10.30 30.61
N LYS A 73 -10.06 -11.08 30.90
CA LYS A 73 -9.99 -12.19 31.85
C LYS A 73 -9.81 -13.49 31.08
N ASP A 74 -8.62 -14.06 31.12
CA ASP A 74 -8.32 -15.33 30.46
C ASP A 74 -8.64 -16.51 31.39
N GLU A 75 -9.83 -17.07 31.23
CA GLU A 75 -10.31 -18.23 32.01
C GLU A 75 -9.54 -19.52 31.69
N THR A 76 -8.70 -19.55 30.65
CA THR A 76 -7.86 -20.71 30.31
C THR A 76 -6.50 -20.68 31.01
N SER A 77 -6.07 -19.51 31.47
CA SER A 77 -4.80 -19.31 32.17
C SER A 77 -4.83 -19.70 33.65
N GLY A 78 -6.01 -19.98 34.20
CA GLY A 78 -6.22 -20.14 35.64
C GLY A 78 -6.26 -18.80 36.41
N SER A 79 -6.08 -17.67 35.74
CA SER A 79 -6.25 -16.34 36.33
C SER A 79 -7.74 -15.98 36.51
N ASN A 80 -8.04 -15.33 37.64
CA ASN A 80 -9.35 -14.76 37.92
C ASN A 80 -9.38 -13.23 37.81
N SER A 81 -8.27 -12.58 37.46
CA SER A 81 -8.19 -11.13 37.25
C SER A 81 -8.53 -10.74 35.82
N PHE A 82 -9.02 -9.50 35.67
CA PHE A 82 -9.00 -8.82 34.40
C PHE A 82 -7.64 -8.13 34.24
N ASP A 83 -6.89 -8.54 33.23
CA ASP A 83 -5.59 -7.97 32.92
C ASP A 83 -5.75 -6.81 31.94
N ASP A 84 -5.02 -5.73 32.20
CA ASP A 84 -5.00 -4.54 31.35
C ASP A 84 -4.21 -4.83 30.07
N TYR A 85 -4.88 -4.76 28.91
CA TYR A 85 -4.27 -4.95 27.59
C TYR A 85 -3.98 -3.61 26.91
N GLY A 86 -4.35 -2.50 27.54
CA GLY A 86 -4.05 -1.13 27.13
C GLY A 86 -4.98 -0.58 26.05
N LEU A 87 -4.49 0.42 25.35
CA LEU A 87 -5.21 1.13 24.28
C LEU A 87 -5.34 0.28 23.01
N TYR A 88 -6.52 0.32 22.40
CA TYR A 88 -6.84 -0.21 21.08
C TYR A 88 -7.70 0.78 20.30
N THR A 89 -7.66 0.68 18.98
CA THR A 89 -8.65 1.27 18.09
C THR A 89 -9.58 0.18 17.60
N GLN A 90 -10.88 0.31 17.90
CA GLN A 90 -11.90 -0.49 17.24
C GLN A 90 -12.12 0.05 15.84
N VAL A 91 -12.11 -0.83 14.85
CA VAL A 91 -12.46 -0.52 13.45
C VAL A 91 -13.64 -1.38 13.04
N GLU A 92 -14.63 -0.78 12.39
CA GLU A 92 -15.78 -1.50 11.87
C GLU A 92 -15.34 -2.56 10.86
N GLN A 93 -15.84 -3.78 11.02
CA GLN A 93 -15.57 -4.83 10.05
C GLN A 93 -16.40 -4.58 8.79
N LEU A 94 -15.74 -4.24 7.68
CA LEU A 94 -16.39 -4.12 6.39
C LEU A 94 -16.92 -5.47 5.92
N ASN A 95 -18.25 -5.59 5.94
CA ASN A 95 -19.04 -6.78 5.59
C ASN A 95 -20.45 -6.33 5.17
N LYS A 96 -21.35 -7.28 4.87
CA LYS A 96 -22.74 -6.99 4.45
C LYS A 96 -23.51 -6.07 5.41
N SER A 97 -23.28 -6.17 6.73
CA SER A 97 -23.92 -5.30 7.71
C SER A 97 -23.34 -3.88 7.70
N ALA A 98 -22.02 -3.74 7.51
CA ALA A 98 -21.39 -2.44 7.34
C ALA A 98 -21.86 -1.77 6.05
N LEU A 99 -21.90 -2.49 4.92
CA LEU A 99 -22.46 -1.97 3.67
C LEU A 99 -23.85 -1.37 3.89
N GLN A 100 -24.75 -2.13 4.52
CA GLN A 100 -26.10 -1.65 4.84
C GLN A 100 -26.09 -0.42 5.77
N ALA A 101 -25.21 -0.40 6.79
CA ALA A 101 -25.10 0.71 7.72
C ALA A 101 -24.62 2.01 7.06
N HIS A 102 -23.89 1.90 5.94
CA HIS A 102 -23.41 3.01 5.13
C HIS A 102 -24.27 3.25 3.87
N GLY A 103 -25.49 2.70 3.82
CA GLY A 103 -26.42 2.91 2.70
C GLY A 103 -26.07 2.17 1.41
N LEU A 104 -25.06 1.30 1.43
CA LEU A 104 -24.62 0.50 0.29
C LEU A 104 -25.44 -0.80 0.17
N ASP A 105 -25.55 -1.33 -1.04
CA ASP A 105 -26.20 -2.61 -1.30
C ASP A 105 -25.42 -3.76 -0.64
N LYS A 106 -26.01 -4.33 0.41
CA LYS A 106 -25.48 -5.46 1.19
C LYS A 106 -25.32 -6.77 0.41
N ASN A 107 -25.97 -6.89 -0.75
CA ASN A 107 -25.92 -8.07 -1.61
C ASN A 107 -24.89 -7.94 -2.75
N GLY A 108 -24.23 -6.78 -2.86
CA GLY A 108 -23.19 -6.53 -3.85
C GLY A 108 -21.98 -7.45 -3.72
N GLN A 109 -21.14 -7.41 -4.76
CA GLN A 109 -19.80 -7.99 -4.71
C GLN A 109 -18.94 -7.17 -3.76
N LEU A 110 -18.17 -7.85 -2.91
CA LEU A 110 -17.24 -7.22 -1.98
C LEU A 110 -16.02 -8.14 -1.86
N TYR A 111 -14.86 -7.63 -2.23
CA TYR A 111 -13.59 -8.32 -2.15
C TYR A 111 -12.64 -7.53 -1.27
N LYS A 112 -12.02 -8.16 -0.29
CA LYS A 112 -10.87 -7.56 0.40
C LYS A 112 -9.63 -7.88 -0.43
N VAL A 113 -8.86 -6.85 -0.78
CA VAL A 113 -7.61 -7.07 -1.51
C VAL A 113 -6.53 -7.58 -0.56
N ASN A 114 -5.94 -8.73 -0.87
CA ASN A 114 -4.78 -9.27 -0.15
C ASN A 114 -3.48 -8.91 -0.89
N TYR A 115 -3.38 -9.28 -2.17
CA TYR A 115 -2.36 -8.78 -3.08
C TYR A 115 -2.88 -8.84 -4.53
N PHE A 116 -3.22 -7.68 -5.10
CA PHE A 116 -3.86 -7.62 -6.41
C PHE A 116 -3.42 -6.41 -7.21
N GLU A 117 -2.81 -6.67 -8.36
CA GLU A 117 -2.32 -5.64 -9.30
C GLU A 117 -3.23 -5.47 -10.52
N PHE A 118 -4.48 -5.96 -10.41
CA PHE A 118 -5.51 -5.92 -11.47
C PHE A 118 -5.16 -6.66 -12.76
N GLN A 119 -4.25 -7.64 -12.67
CA GLN A 119 -4.01 -8.62 -13.72
C GLN A 119 -5.23 -9.54 -13.89
N ARG A 120 -5.45 -10.05 -15.11
CA ARG A 120 -6.59 -10.94 -15.39
C ARG A 120 -6.44 -12.31 -14.75
N ASP A 121 -5.23 -12.89 -14.72
CA ASP A 121 -4.92 -14.19 -14.11
C ASP A 121 -5.98 -15.26 -14.36
N ALA A 122 -6.24 -15.57 -15.64
CA ALA A 122 -7.37 -16.41 -16.06
C ALA A 122 -7.32 -17.86 -15.56
N ASP A 123 -6.16 -18.31 -15.07
CA ASP A 123 -5.97 -19.59 -14.41
C ASP A 123 -6.46 -19.59 -12.96
N VAL A 124 -6.41 -18.45 -12.27
CA VAL A 124 -6.82 -18.26 -10.86
C VAL A 124 -8.21 -17.65 -10.74
N ILE A 125 -8.48 -16.56 -11.46
CA ILE A 125 -9.73 -15.78 -11.39
C ILE A 125 -10.74 -16.39 -12.36
N ARG A 126 -11.59 -17.28 -11.83
CA ARG A 126 -12.61 -18.04 -12.56
C ARG A 126 -13.99 -17.84 -11.95
N LEU A 127 -15.04 -18.27 -12.65
CA LEU A 127 -16.38 -18.37 -12.07
C LEU A 127 -16.38 -19.43 -10.98
N ALA A 128 -17.20 -19.25 -9.95
CA ALA A 128 -17.24 -20.15 -8.80
C ALA A 128 -17.73 -21.57 -9.14
N ASP A 129 -18.43 -21.75 -10.26
CA ASP A 129 -18.91 -23.03 -10.79
C ASP A 129 -17.97 -23.64 -11.85
N ASP A 130 -16.87 -22.98 -12.20
CA ASP A 130 -15.82 -23.55 -13.06
C ASP A 130 -15.15 -24.73 -12.33
N PRO A 131 -15.06 -25.95 -12.93
CA PRO A 131 -14.42 -27.10 -12.30
C PRO A 131 -12.96 -26.90 -11.89
N LYS A 132 -12.26 -25.90 -12.44
CA LYS A 132 -10.89 -25.53 -12.11
C LYS A 132 -10.80 -24.40 -11.06
N TYR A 133 -11.93 -23.86 -10.61
CA TYR A 133 -11.96 -22.84 -9.58
C TYR A 133 -11.37 -23.37 -8.26
N ASN A 134 -10.44 -22.62 -7.69
CA ASN A 134 -9.84 -22.91 -6.40
C ASN A 134 -9.98 -21.66 -5.52
N LEU A 135 -10.89 -21.71 -4.55
CA LEU A 135 -11.15 -20.59 -3.65
C LEU A 135 -9.88 -20.13 -2.93
N SER A 136 -9.06 -21.06 -2.42
CA SER A 136 -7.84 -20.69 -1.71
C SER A 136 -6.86 -19.89 -2.58
N LYS A 137 -6.63 -20.32 -3.83
CA LYS A 137 -5.80 -19.58 -4.79
C LYS A 137 -6.41 -18.24 -5.19
N PHE A 138 -7.73 -18.19 -5.33
CA PHE A 138 -8.43 -16.93 -5.58
C PHE A 138 -8.24 -15.95 -4.42
N GLU A 139 -8.41 -16.42 -3.18
CA GLU A 139 -8.32 -15.61 -1.97
C GLU A 139 -6.88 -15.21 -1.59
N GLU A 140 -5.85 -15.82 -2.18
CA GLU A 140 -4.48 -15.27 -2.14
C GLU A 140 -4.44 -13.85 -2.76
N LYS A 141 -5.31 -13.57 -3.74
CA LYS A 141 -5.44 -12.25 -4.38
C LYS A 141 -6.57 -11.42 -3.77
N LEU A 142 -7.78 -11.99 -3.74
CA LEU A 142 -9.03 -11.31 -3.40
C LEU A 142 -9.87 -12.16 -2.46
N GLU A 143 -9.93 -11.80 -1.17
CA GLU A 143 -10.77 -12.53 -0.20
C GLU A 143 -12.26 -12.18 -0.40
N VAL A 144 -13.12 -13.18 -0.56
CA VAL A 144 -14.54 -12.97 -0.91
C VAL A 144 -15.35 -12.65 0.35
N LYS A 145 -15.90 -11.44 0.42
CA LYS A 145 -16.65 -10.93 1.59
C LYS A 145 -18.15 -10.71 1.33
N GLY A 146 -18.54 -10.71 0.06
CA GLY A 146 -19.88 -10.39 -0.41
C GLY A 146 -20.51 -11.52 -1.22
N ASN A 147 -20.98 -11.17 -2.41
CA ASN A 147 -21.42 -12.11 -3.44
C ASN A 147 -20.21 -12.85 -4.06
N SER A 148 -20.39 -14.14 -4.38
CA SER A 148 -19.37 -15.03 -4.97
C SER A 148 -19.54 -15.27 -6.48
N ASP A 149 -20.48 -14.61 -7.14
CA ASP A 149 -20.53 -14.52 -8.59
C ASP A 149 -19.41 -13.58 -9.05
N HIS A 150 -18.43 -14.10 -9.78
CA HIS A 150 -17.27 -13.37 -10.26
C HIS A 150 -17.43 -12.80 -11.68
N THR A 151 -18.62 -12.90 -12.29
CA THR A 151 -18.85 -12.50 -13.69
C THR A 151 -18.46 -11.05 -13.97
N LYS A 152 -18.91 -10.10 -13.13
CA LYS A 152 -18.58 -8.66 -13.29
C LYS A 152 -17.09 -8.38 -13.13
N LEU A 153 -16.45 -9.03 -12.16
CA LEU A 153 -15.00 -8.91 -11.93
C LEU A 153 -14.23 -9.38 -13.16
N ILE A 154 -14.57 -10.55 -13.71
CA ILE A 154 -13.94 -11.10 -14.91
C ILE A 154 -14.17 -10.20 -16.13
N ALA A 155 -15.39 -9.71 -16.33
CA ALA A 155 -15.71 -8.82 -17.44
C ALA A 155 -14.91 -7.51 -17.38
N MET A 156 -14.83 -6.90 -16.20
CA MET A 156 -14.00 -5.71 -15.95
C MET A 156 -12.53 -6.00 -16.23
N LEU A 157 -11.98 -7.09 -15.69
CA LEU A 157 -10.55 -7.41 -15.86
C LEU A 157 -10.19 -7.73 -17.30
N ASN A 158 -11.08 -8.38 -18.07
CA ASN A 158 -10.87 -8.60 -19.50
C ASN A 158 -10.72 -7.27 -20.26
N GLN A 159 -11.58 -6.29 -19.99
CA GLN A 159 -11.51 -4.97 -20.63
C GLN A 159 -10.29 -4.18 -20.15
N LEU A 160 -9.97 -4.25 -18.85
CA LEU A 160 -8.81 -3.58 -18.25
C LEU A 160 -7.47 -4.15 -18.72
N ASN A 161 -7.41 -5.42 -19.12
CA ASN A 161 -6.17 -6.03 -19.62
C ASN A 161 -6.10 -6.06 -21.15
N ASP A 162 -7.15 -5.64 -21.85
CA ASP A 162 -7.12 -5.39 -23.29
C ASP A 162 -6.66 -3.94 -23.56
N TYR A 163 -5.42 -3.80 -24.04
CA TYR A 163 -4.82 -2.50 -24.35
C TYR A 163 -5.35 -1.85 -25.64
N SER A 164 -6.14 -2.57 -26.44
CA SER A 164 -6.87 -1.98 -27.56
C SER A 164 -8.11 -1.19 -27.12
N VAL A 165 -8.65 -1.51 -25.93
CA VAL A 165 -9.77 -0.78 -25.32
C VAL A 165 -9.20 0.48 -24.65
N PRO A 166 -9.64 1.70 -25.01
CA PRO A 166 -9.13 2.92 -24.38
C PRO A 166 -9.60 3.01 -22.93
N MET A 167 -8.72 3.45 -22.02
CA MET A 167 -9.03 3.54 -20.58
C MET A 167 -10.20 4.50 -20.28
N SER A 168 -10.40 5.52 -21.12
CA SER A 168 -11.56 6.43 -21.03
C SER A 168 -12.92 5.73 -21.21
N SER A 169 -12.97 4.55 -21.86
CA SER A 169 -14.19 3.74 -21.98
C SER A 169 -14.41 2.79 -20.80
N ILE A 170 -13.36 2.58 -20.00
CA ILE A 170 -13.38 1.74 -18.80
C ILE A 170 -13.80 2.59 -17.60
N LEU A 171 -13.23 3.79 -17.48
CA LEU A 171 -13.63 4.82 -16.53
C LEU A 171 -15.11 5.19 -16.75
N GLY A 172 -15.86 5.33 -15.66
CA GLY A 172 -17.30 5.61 -15.66
C GLY A 172 -18.18 4.39 -15.93
N LYS A 173 -17.69 3.39 -16.68
CA LYS A 173 -18.42 2.12 -16.89
C LYS A 173 -18.10 1.11 -15.79
N TYR A 174 -16.84 0.71 -15.71
CA TYR A 174 -16.39 -0.34 -14.80
C TYR A 174 -15.79 0.20 -13.50
N PHE A 175 -15.37 1.46 -13.47
CA PHE A 175 -14.89 2.12 -12.26
C PHE A 175 -15.52 3.50 -12.12
N ASP A 176 -15.99 3.80 -10.92
CA ASP A 176 -16.41 5.16 -10.59
C ASP A 176 -15.17 6.06 -10.53
N THR A 177 -15.14 7.07 -11.40
CA THR A 177 -13.92 7.87 -11.64
C THR A 177 -13.64 8.82 -10.50
N GLU A 178 -14.67 9.45 -9.92
CA GLU A 178 -14.51 10.34 -8.77
C GLU A 178 -14.07 9.55 -7.54
N ASN A 179 -14.73 8.43 -7.22
CA ASN A 179 -14.34 7.58 -6.10
C ASN A 179 -12.87 7.13 -6.21
N LEU A 180 -12.44 6.69 -7.40
CA LEU A 180 -11.07 6.23 -7.62
C LEU A 180 -10.04 7.37 -7.51
N ALA A 181 -10.36 8.55 -8.05
CA ALA A 181 -9.49 9.72 -8.01
C ALA A 181 -9.34 10.27 -6.58
N TYR A 182 -10.44 10.39 -5.83
CA TYR A 182 -10.42 10.84 -4.44
C TYR A 182 -9.75 9.82 -3.51
N TRP A 183 -10.02 8.52 -3.69
CA TRP A 183 -9.30 7.50 -2.96
C TRP A 183 -7.78 7.63 -3.17
N MET A 184 -7.32 7.75 -4.42
CA MET A 184 -5.90 7.90 -4.73
C MET A 184 -5.33 9.23 -4.20
N ALA A 185 -6.08 10.33 -4.28
CA ALA A 185 -5.70 11.62 -3.73
C ALA A 185 -5.43 11.55 -2.22
N PHE A 186 -6.31 10.88 -1.48
CA PHE A 186 -6.19 10.69 -0.05
C PHE A 186 -4.91 9.92 0.30
N GLN A 187 -4.68 8.78 -0.36
CA GLN A 187 -3.48 7.98 -0.11
C GLN A 187 -2.19 8.72 -0.50
N LEU A 188 -2.21 9.49 -1.59
CA LEU A 188 -1.06 10.31 -2.03
C LEU A 188 -0.74 11.41 -1.02
N LEU A 189 -1.75 12.16 -0.56
CA LEU A 189 -1.57 13.27 0.38
C LEU A 189 -1.17 12.78 1.77
N THR A 190 -1.69 11.64 2.19
CA THR A 190 -1.35 11.04 3.47
C THR A 190 -0.09 10.18 3.42
N GLY A 191 0.49 9.95 2.23
CA GLY A 191 1.74 9.20 2.08
C GLY A 191 1.60 7.73 2.48
N ASN A 192 0.41 7.14 2.33
CA ASN A 192 0.17 5.73 2.67
C ASN A 192 0.64 4.83 1.54
N THR A 193 1.87 4.33 1.65
CA THR A 193 2.58 3.67 0.54
C THR A 193 2.14 2.23 0.27
N ASP A 194 1.56 1.53 1.25
CA ASP A 194 1.14 0.12 1.14
C ASP A 194 -0.28 -0.06 0.56
N THR A 195 -0.68 0.83 -0.35
CA THR A 195 -2.02 0.86 -0.98
C THR A 195 -2.00 0.61 -2.48
N GLN A 196 -0.82 0.40 -3.06
CA GLN A 196 -0.62 0.12 -4.48
C GLN A 196 -1.16 -1.24 -4.93
N SER A 197 -1.25 -2.23 -4.04
CA SER A 197 -1.75 -3.58 -4.36
C SER A 197 -2.51 -4.26 -3.23
N ARG A 198 -2.76 -3.55 -2.12
CA ARG A 198 -3.47 -4.03 -0.93
C ARG A 198 -4.11 -2.87 -0.16
N ASN A 199 -4.59 -3.15 1.06
CA ASN A 199 -5.20 -2.15 1.95
C ASN A 199 -6.39 -1.40 1.33
N MET A 200 -7.19 -2.13 0.55
CA MET A 200 -8.45 -1.64 0.02
C MET A 200 -9.46 -2.79 -0.15
N TYR A 201 -10.72 -2.44 -0.31
CA TYR A 201 -11.76 -3.35 -0.79
C TYR A 201 -12.23 -2.91 -2.16
N LEU A 202 -12.62 -3.88 -2.97
CA LEU A 202 -13.30 -3.69 -4.23
C LEU A 202 -14.79 -4.00 -4.02
N TYR A 203 -15.66 -3.04 -4.31
CA TYR A 203 -17.12 -3.15 -4.12
C TYR A 203 -17.87 -2.89 -5.42
N SER A 204 -18.90 -3.67 -5.72
CA SER A 204 -19.85 -3.37 -6.80
C SER A 204 -21.28 -3.74 -6.40
N PRO A 205 -22.25 -2.82 -6.48
CA PRO A 205 -23.65 -3.10 -6.12
C PRO A 205 -24.28 -4.09 -7.11
N THR A 206 -25.37 -4.76 -6.73
CA THR A 206 -25.99 -5.82 -7.55
C THR A 206 -26.35 -5.34 -8.96
N ASN A 207 -26.93 -4.15 -9.06
CA ASN A 207 -27.53 -3.62 -10.30
C ASN A 207 -26.60 -2.68 -11.10
N SER A 208 -25.28 -2.72 -10.86
CA SER A 208 -24.30 -1.97 -11.65
C SER A 208 -23.09 -2.84 -12.00
N ASP A 209 -22.45 -2.54 -13.13
CA ASP A 209 -21.14 -3.08 -13.52
C ASP A 209 -19.98 -2.25 -12.95
N THR A 210 -20.29 -1.11 -12.33
CA THR A 210 -19.30 -0.19 -11.78
C THR A 210 -18.76 -0.71 -10.45
N PHE A 211 -17.44 -0.65 -10.32
CA PHE A 211 -16.70 -0.93 -9.11
C PHE A 211 -16.25 0.36 -8.42
N TYR A 212 -16.19 0.28 -7.10
CA TYR A 212 -15.73 1.31 -6.17
C TYR A 212 -14.58 0.75 -5.34
N VAL A 213 -13.61 1.60 -5.02
CA VAL A 213 -12.53 1.32 -4.08
C VAL A 213 -12.95 1.86 -2.71
N LEU A 214 -12.87 1.01 -1.69
CA LEU A 214 -13.18 1.36 -0.31
C LEU A 214 -11.93 1.21 0.56
N ASP A 215 -11.68 2.20 1.40
CA ASP A 215 -10.50 2.26 2.25
C ASP A 215 -10.38 1.14 3.29
N TRP A 216 -9.14 0.72 3.54
CA TRP A 216 -8.81 -0.23 4.61
C TRP A 216 -7.37 -0.01 5.11
N ASP A 217 -7.08 -0.37 6.37
CA ASP A 217 -5.73 -0.31 6.99
C ASP A 217 -4.93 0.97 6.68
N ASN A 218 -5.29 2.06 7.33
CA ASN A 218 -4.67 3.38 7.13
C ASN A 218 -3.66 3.75 8.25
N ASP A 219 -3.15 2.78 9.01
CA ASP A 219 -2.12 3.08 10.04
C ASP A 219 -0.74 3.41 9.45
N GLY A 220 -0.47 3.02 8.21
CA GLY A 220 0.75 3.38 7.47
C GLY A 220 0.83 4.84 7.00
N MET A 221 -0.18 5.66 7.29
CA MET A 221 -0.23 7.04 6.81
C MET A 221 0.65 8.00 7.63
N LEU A 222 1.21 9.01 6.97
CA LEU A 222 1.97 10.13 7.55
C LEU A 222 3.20 9.70 8.37
N MET A 223 3.91 8.68 7.90
CA MET A 223 5.01 8.02 8.60
C MET A 223 6.38 8.66 8.34
N ARG A 224 6.53 9.62 7.42
CA ARG A 224 7.84 10.14 6.97
C ARG A 224 8.74 10.59 8.11
N LYS A 225 8.22 11.41 9.04
CA LYS A 225 9.04 11.88 10.18
C LYS A 225 9.38 10.75 11.15
N GLU A 226 8.43 9.87 11.42
CA GLU A 226 8.65 8.72 12.30
C GLU A 226 9.72 7.78 11.70
N ASN A 227 9.63 7.47 10.41
CA ASN A 227 10.61 6.67 9.69
C ASN A 227 12.00 7.30 9.73
N GLN A 228 12.10 8.63 9.55
CA GLN A 228 13.36 9.35 9.68
C GLN A 228 13.97 9.20 11.08
N LEU A 229 13.17 9.36 12.14
CA LEU A 229 13.65 9.25 13.53
C LEU A 229 14.03 7.81 13.90
N ARG A 230 13.39 6.83 13.26
CA ARG A 230 13.66 5.40 13.41
C ARG A 230 14.77 4.90 12.49
N ASN A 231 15.38 5.78 11.69
CA ASN A 231 16.41 5.45 10.73
C ASN A 231 16.01 4.29 9.79
N THR A 232 14.78 4.34 9.28
CA THR A 232 14.28 3.41 8.25
C THR A 232 14.00 4.14 6.94
N SER A 233 14.25 3.47 5.82
CA SER A 233 14.08 4.02 4.46
C SER A 233 12.70 3.77 3.85
N GLU A 234 11.76 3.17 4.57
CA GLU A 234 10.37 2.99 4.11
C GLU A 234 9.71 4.32 3.70
N GLY A 235 8.99 4.33 2.58
CA GLY A 235 8.33 5.51 2.03
C GLY A 235 9.24 6.45 1.22
N SER A 236 10.33 5.92 0.67
CA SER A 236 11.33 6.70 -0.10
C SER A 236 11.36 6.31 -1.58
N SER A 237 12.15 7.05 -2.38
CA SER A 237 12.33 6.78 -3.83
C SER A 237 11.00 6.63 -4.59
N TRP A 238 10.77 5.51 -5.30
CA TRP A 238 9.55 5.26 -6.09
C TRP A 238 8.29 5.07 -5.25
N GLU A 239 8.37 4.93 -3.92
CA GLU A 239 7.19 4.90 -3.04
C GLU A 239 6.56 6.28 -2.83
N GLN A 240 7.05 7.31 -3.53
CA GLN A 240 6.61 8.69 -3.39
C GLN A 240 5.79 9.18 -4.58
N GLY A 241 4.65 9.81 -4.27
CA GLY A 241 3.75 10.37 -5.28
C GLY A 241 3.20 9.29 -6.22
N VAL A 242 2.94 9.64 -7.48
CA VAL A 242 2.28 8.71 -8.42
C VAL A 242 3.15 7.50 -8.81
N SER A 243 4.46 7.57 -8.60
CA SER A 243 5.39 6.47 -8.85
C SER A 243 5.01 5.21 -8.07
N ASN A 244 4.45 5.38 -6.86
CA ASN A 244 4.07 4.26 -5.99
C ASN A 244 3.01 3.33 -6.63
N TYR A 245 2.17 3.89 -7.49
CA TYR A 245 1.05 3.19 -8.12
C TYR A 245 1.37 2.63 -9.50
N TRP A 246 2.56 2.89 -10.03
CA TRP A 246 2.89 2.64 -11.43
C TRP A 246 3.00 1.15 -11.80
N GLY A 247 3.23 0.28 -10.80
CA GLY A 247 3.31 -1.18 -11.00
C GLY A 247 1.94 -1.82 -11.23
N ASN A 248 0.85 -1.19 -10.78
CA ASN A 248 -0.50 -1.72 -10.83
C ASN A 248 -1.19 -1.41 -12.17
N VAL A 249 -1.83 -2.40 -12.80
CA VAL A 249 -2.47 -2.23 -14.13
C VAL A 249 -3.55 -1.16 -14.12
N LEU A 250 -4.44 -1.17 -13.12
CA LEU A 250 -5.52 -0.19 -13.03
C LEU A 250 -4.95 1.23 -12.90
N PHE A 251 -4.11 1.43 -11.90
CA PHE A 251 -3.62 2.76 -11.56
C PHE A 251 -2.69 3.32 -12.64
N ARG A 252 -1.81 2.51 -13.22
CA ARG A 252 -0.96 2.91 -14.35
C ARG A 252 -1.79 3.40 -15.53
N ARG A 253 -2.82 2.64 -15.94
CA ARG A 253 -3.69 3.02 -17.07
C ARG A 253 -4.51 4.27 -16.76
N CYS A 254 -5.01 4.40 -15.53
CA CYS A 254 -5.64 5.64 -15.05
C CYS A 254 -4.68 6.82 -15.17
N LEU A 255 -3.49 6.73 -14.60
CA LEU A 255 -2.49 7.80 -14.62
C LEU A 255 -2.05 8.18 -16.04
N GLN A 256 -1.95 7.23 -16.97
CA GLN A 256 -1.67 7.52 -18.38
C GLN A 256 -2.79 8.30 -19.09
N THR A 257 -4.01 8.26 -18.54
CA THR A 257 -5.20 8.90 -19.13
C THR A 257 -5.33 10.34 -18.66
N LYS A 258 -5.29 11.31 -19.59
CA LYS A 258 -5.34 12.75 -19.24
C LYS A 258 -6.59 13.11 -18.43
N SER A 259 -7.77 12.65 -18.83
CA SER A 259 -9.01 12.99 -18.12
C SER A 259 -9.04 12.49 -16.68
N PHE A 260 -8.40 11.34 -16.39
CA PHE A 260 -8.26 10.87 -15.01
C PHE A 260 -7.28 11.74 -14.23
N ARG A 261 -6.16 12.17 -14.83
CA ARG A 261 -5.23 13.10 -14.16
C ARG A 261 -5.89 14.44 -13.85
N ASP A 262 -6.74 14.95 -14.74
CA ASP A 262 -7.49 16.19 -14.50
C ASP A 262 -8.46 16.05 -13.29
N GLU A 263 -9.10 14.88 -13.15
CA GLU A 263 -9.94 14.56 -12.00
C GLU A 263 -9.11 14.39 -10.71
N LEU A 264 -7.97 13.68 -10.80
CA LEU A 264 -7.05 13.49 -9.68
C LEU A 264 -6.48 14.83 -9.18
N ASP A 265 -6.09 15.74 -10.08
CA ASP A 265 -5.64 17.09 -9.72
C ASP A 265 -6.72 17.86 -8.96
N THR A 266 -7.99 17.70 -9.36
CA THR A 266 -9.14 18.29 -8.69
C THR A 266 -9.32 17.71 -7.29
N ALA A 267 -9.29 16.39 -7.16
CA ALA A 267 -9.41 15.68 -5.89
C ALA A 267 -8.26 16.06 -4.93
N VAL A 268 -7.01 15.96 -5.37
CA VAL A 268 -5.81 16.31 -4.59
C VAL A 268 -5.89 17.76 -4.08
N LYS A 269 -6.29 18.72 -4.93
CA LYS A 269 -6.42 20.11 -4.51
C LYS A 269 -7.53 20.29 -3.46
N ARG A 270 -8.68 19.64 -3.63
CA ARG A 270 -9.81 19.74 -2.69
C ARG A 270 -9.45 19.13 -1.33
N GLU A 271 -8.87 17.94 -1.35
CA GLU A 271 -8.46 17.22 -0.15
C GLU A 271 -7.31 17.91 0.59
N TYR A 272 -6.33 18.46 -0.13
CA TYR A 272 -5.26 19.26 0.49
C TYR A 272 -5.83 20.47 1.24
N ASN A 273 -6.79 21.18 0.66
CA ASN A 273 -7.47 22.30 1.34
C ASN A 273 -8.32 21.83 2.53
N TYR A 274 -8.97 20.67 2.40
CA TYR A 274 -9.76 20.06 3.47
C TYR A 274 -8.87 19.67 4.66
N MET A 275 -7.72 19.06 4.40
CA MET A 275 -6.68 18.64 5.35
C MET A 275 -5.70 19.76 5.73
N ASN A 276 -6.18 21.00 5.85
CA ASN A 276 -5.35 22.12 6.26
C ASN A 276 -4.82 22.00 7.70
N ALA A 277 -3.81 22.81 8.02
CA ALA A 277 -3.12 22.82 9.31
C ALA A 277 -4.06 22.90 10.52
N ASN A 278 -5.09 23.75 10.47
CA ASN A 278 -6.02 23.90 11.58
C ASN A 278 -6.78 22.60 11.86
N ARG A 279 -7.26 21.92 10.81
CA ARG A 279 -7.95 20.63 10.95
C ARG A 279 -7.01 19.57 11.50
N ILE A 280 -5.85 19.40 10.88
CA ILE A 280 -4.91 18.33 11.25
C ILE A 280 -4.40 18.55 12.68
N ASN A 281 -3.94 19.75 13.02
CA ASN A 281 -3.43 20.03 14.37
C ASN A 281 -4.54 19.96 15.42
N GLY A 282 -5.76 20.39 15.09
CA GLY A 282 -6.92 20.22 15.97
C GLY A 282 -7.25 18.75 16.25
N MET A 283 -7.17 17.88 15.23
CA MET A 283 -7.34 16.45 15.39
C MET A 283 -6.22 15.83 16.23
N VAL A 284 -4.96 16.22 16.01
CA VAL A 284 -3.81 15.79 16.82
C VAL A 284 -4.05 16.12 18.30
N SER A 285 -4.32 17.38 18.64
CA SER A 285 -4.57 17.78 20.03
C SER A 285 -5.74 17.03 20.66
N HIS A 286 -6.81 16.79 19.88
CA HIS A 286 -7.94 16.01 20.36
C HIS A 286 -7.54 14.56 20.67
N TYR A 287 -6.85 13.88 19.76
CA TYR A 287 -6.47 12.48 19.97
C TYR A 287 -5.42 12.33 21.07
N GLU A 288 -4.43 13.22 21.15
CA GLU A 288 -3.45 13.25 22.24
C GLU A 288 -4.11 13.36 23.62
N SER A 289 -5.20 14.15 23.74
CA SER A 289 -5.94 14.26 25.00
C SER A 289 -6.54 12.91 25.47
N ILE A 290 -6.69 11.95 24.56
CA ILE A 290 -7.20 10.61 24.83
C ILE A 290 -6.04 9.61 24.93
N THR A 291 -5.18 9.52 23.91
CA THR A 291 -4.15 8.48 23.79
C THR A 291 -3.06 8.62 24.85
N ASN A 292 -2.67 9.85 25.23
CA ASN A 292 -1.62 10.08 26.23
C ASN A 292 -1.99 9.60 27.64
N GLN A 293 -3.27 9.32 27.92
CA GLN A 293 -3.69 8.73 29.18
C GLN A 293 -3.18 7.29 29.36
N TYR A 294 -2.91 6.61 28.25
CA TYR A 294 -2.55 5.19 28.16
C TYR A 294 -1.14 4.98 27.63
N LEU A 295 -0.75 5.68 26.54
CA LEU A 295 0.46 5.42 25.76
C LEU A 295 1.74 5.30 26.58
N TRP A 296 1.85 6.13 27.61
CA TRP A 296 3.05 6.24 28.45
C TRP A 296 2.99 5.43 29.73
N LYS A 297 2.09 4.44 29.81
CA LYS A 297 1.94 3.51 30.93
C LYS A 297 1.93 2.09 30.42
N THR A 298 2.30 1.14 31.28
CA THR A 298 2.15 -0.29 31.00
C THR A 298 0.67 -0.62 30.79
N PRO A 299 0.31 -1.45 29.78
CA PRO A 299 1.22 -2.21 28.91
C PRO A 299 1.67 -1.50 27.63
N ASP A 300 1.09 -0.35 27.28
CA ASP A 300 1.38 0.36 26.02
C ASP A 300 2.85 0.82 25.92
N SER A 301 3.37 1.42 26.99
CA SER A 301 4.73 1.98 27.01
C SER A 301 5.84 0.94 26.82
N THR A 302 5.54 -0.35 27.00
CA THR A 302 6.53 -1.44 26.85
C THR A 302 6.98 -1.63 25.40
N TYR A 303 6.11 -1.33 24.44
CA TYR A 303 6.36 -1.54 23.00
C TYR A 303 6.18 -0.25 22.21
N GLU A 304 6.43 0.89 22.85
CA GLU A 304 6.34 2.19 22.22
C GLU A 304 7.58 2.48 21.37
N PRO A 305 7.47 2.60 20.03
CA PRO A 305 8.63 2.84 19.17
C PRO A 305 9.25 4.24 19.33
N LEU A 306 8.54 5.20 19.95
CA LEU A 306 8.99 6.57 20.13
C LEU A 306 9.26 6.94 21.59
N THR A 307 10.30 7.73 21.83
CA THR A 307 10.37 8.50 23.08
C THR A 307 9.30 9.60 23.08
N ARG A 308 8.93 10.14 24.25
CA ARG A 308 7.99 11.27 24.34
C ARG A 308 8.40 12.47 23.48
N ALA A 309 9.69 12.82 23.51
CA ALA A 309 10.20 13.93 22.70
C ALA A 309 10.10 13.65 21.19
N GLN A 310 10.36 12.41 20.77
CA GLN A 310 10.18 12.02 19.35
C GLN A 310 8.70 12.01 18.96
N TYR A 311 7.82 11.53 19.83
CA TYR A 311 6.37 11.58 19.63
C TYR A 311 5.89 13.01 19.40
N ASP A 312 6.27 13.95 20.26
CA ASP A 312 5.87 15.36 20.13
C ASP A 312 6.32 15.97 18.79
N VAL A 313 7.53 15.61 18.34
CA VAL A 313 8.06 16.03 17.02
C VAL A 313 7.23 15.43 15.88
N VAL A 314 6.89 14.14 15.94
CA VAL A 314 6.09 13.47 14.91
C VAL A 314 4.68 14.03 14.84
N ALA A 315 4.00 14.13 15.99
CA ALA A 315 2.64 14.65 16.10
C ALA A 315 2.55 16.09 15.60
N GLY A 316 3.54 16.92 15.92
CA GLY A 316 3.60 18.32 15.48
C GLY A 316 3.89 18.53 13.98
N GLN A 317 4.23 17.49 13.22
CA GLN A 317 4.62 17.61 11.80
C GLN A 317 3.72 16.87 10.81
N LEU A 318 2.57 16.35 11.26
CA LEU A 318 1.67 15.62 10.38
C LEU A 318 1.17 16.46 9.19
N HIS A 319 0.85 17.74 9.41
CA HIS A 319 0.44 18.63 8.32
C HIS A 319 1.60 18.98 7.37
N ASP A 320 2.81 19.18 7.90
CA ASP A 320 4.00 19.48 7.09
C ASP A 320 4.28 18.33 6.11
N GLU A 321 4.04 17.09 6.54
CA GLU A 321 4.13 15.92 5.67
C GLU A 321 3.07 15.93 4.56
N ILE A 322 1.82 16.31 4.85
CA ILE A 322 0.77 16.48 3.83
C ILE A 322 1.18 17.53 2.80
N GLU A 323 1.73 18.67 3.24
CA GLU A 323 2.24 19.70 2.34
C GLU A 323 3.39 19.18 1.46
N GLN A 324 4.33 18.43 2.05
CA GLN A 324 5.41 17.83 1.30
C GLN A 324 4.89 16.79 0.29
N ASN A 325 3.89 16.00 0.65
CA ASN A 325 3.28 15.01 -0.24
C ASN A 325 2.53 15.70 -1.39
N TYR A 326 1.84 16.82 -1.14
CA TYR A 326 1.21 17.63 -2.19
C TYR A 326 2.24 18.21 -3.20
N LYS A 327 3.42 18.62 -2.72
CA LYS A 327 4.54 19.02 -3.61
C LYS A 327 5.06 17.83 -4.41
N THR A 328 5.31 16.73 -3.72
CA THR A 328 5.82 15.47 -4.29
C THR A 328 4.91 14.94 -5.40
N TYR A 329 3.58 14.93 -5.20
CA TYR A 329 2.59 14.55 -6.22
C TYR A 329 2.80 15.31 -7.53
N ARG A 330 2.92 16.63 -7.46
CA ARG A 330 3.11 17.47 -8.66
C ARG A 330 4.46 17.22 -9.33
N GLU A 331 5.52 17.09 -8.53
CA GLU A 331 6.87 16.81 -9.01
C GLU A 331 7.01 15.41 -9.63
N SER A 332 6.17 14.44 -9.25
CA SER A 332 6.20 13.09 -9.80
C SER A 332 5.94 13.07 -11.31
N TYR A 333 5.17 14.02 -11.85
CA TYR A 333 4.91 14.10 -13.30
C TYR A 333 6.10 14.61 -14.12
N ASP A 334 7.14 15.14 -13.46
CA ASP A 334 8.35 15.61 -14.13
C ASP A 334 9.49 14.57 -14.06
N LYS A 335 9.25 13.42 -13.41
CA LYS A 335 10.23 12.33 -13.29
C LYS A 335 9.83 11.18 -14.23
N PRO A 336 10.82 10.41 -14.74
CA PRO A 336 10.54 9.10 -15.33
C PRO A 336 9.80 8.22 -14.31
N MET A 337 8.97 7.30 -14.78
CA MET A 337 8.28 6.33 -13.94
C MET A 337 9.14 5.11 -13.66
N PRO A 338 9.00 4.47 -12.49
CA PRO A 338 9.74 3.26 -12.15
C PRO A 338 9.43 2.10 -13.11
N PHE A 339 10.34 1.15 -13.17
CA PHE A 339 10.38 0.04 -14.12
C PHE A 339 11.08 -1.15 -13.47
N PHE A 340 10.91 -2.38 -13.96
CA PHE A 340 11.56 -3.56 -13.38
C PHE A 340 12.88 -3.91 -14.06
N ILE A 341 13.86 -4.34 -13.28
CA ILE A 341 15.08 -4.98 -13.77
C ILE A 341 14.76 -6.44 -14.07
N GLY A 342 15.03 -6.89 -15.29
CA GLY A 342 14.89 -8.28 -15.68
C GLY A 342 15.89 -9.17 -14.96
N ALA A 343 15.54 -10.44 -14.79
CA ALA A 343 16.43 -11.48 -14.27
C ALA A 343 17.76 -11.49 -15.06
N PRO A 344 18.93 -11.26 -14.42
CA PRO A 344 20.22 -11.35 -15.09
C PRO A 344 20.44 -12.74 -15.68
N GLN A 345 21.07 -12.83 -16.85
CA GLN A 345 21.29 -14.08 -17.56
C GLN A 345 22.77 -14.26 -17.90
N ALA A 346 23.33 -15.43 -17.57
CA ALA A 346 24.67 -15.82 -18.01
C ALA A 346 24.56 -16.63 -19.30
N ASP A 347 25.33 -16.26 -20.32
CA ASP A 347 25.47 -17.03 -21.56
C ASP A 347 26.88 -16.84 -22.13
N ASN A 348 27.55 -17.93 -22.50
CA ASN A 348 28.86 -17.94 -23.16
C ASN A 348 29.93 -17.02 -22.50
N GLY A 349 30.01 -17.04 -21.16
CA GLY A 349 30.97 -16.22 -20.40
C GLY A 349 30.62 -14.73 -20.35
N LYS A 350 29.40 -14.35 -20.75
CA LYS A 350 28.85 -13.00 -20.66
C LYS A 350 27.69 -12.95 -19.66
N LEU A 351 27.52 -11.79 -19.05
CA LEU A 351 26.34 -11.44 -18.26
C LEU A 351 25.49 -10.45 -19.06
N LYS A 352 24.26 -10.85 -19.37
CA LYS A 352 23.24 -10.01 -19.99
C LYS A 352 22.29 -9.51 -18.90
N ILE A 353 22.05 -8.21 -18.90
CA ILE A 353 21.06 -7.56 -18.02
C ILE A 353 20.18 -6.68 -18.89
N ASN A 354 18.87 -6.84 -18.76
CA ASN A 354 17.87 -5.98 -19.40
C ASN A 354 16.88 -5.47 -18.36
N TRP A 355 16.12 -4.45 -18.72
CA TRP A 355 15.06 -3.89 -17.87
C TRP A 355 13.91 -3.37 -18.73
N ASP A 356 12.78 -3.08 -18.11
CA ASP A 356 11.65 -2.48 -18.80
C ASP A 356 11.95 -1.02 -19.21
N THR A 357 11.33 -0.57 -20.29
CA THR A 357 11.41 0.85 -20.66
C THR A 357 10.61 1.70 -19.68
N SER A 358 11.23 2.75 -19.15
CA SER A 358 10.56 3.74 -18.30
C SER A 358 9.60 4.61 -19.11
N PHE A 359 8.69 5.31 -18.43
CA PHE A 359 7.70 6.19 -19.04
C PHE A 359 7.87 7.62 -18.52
N ASP A 360 7.76 8.61 -19.40
CA ASP A 360 7.84 10.03 -19.04
C ASP A 360 6.53 10.75 -19.44
N PHE A 361 5.90 11.44 -18.49
CA PHE A 361 4.63 12.12 -18.73
C PHE A 361 4.75 13.36 -19.63
N ARG A 362 5.96 13.90 -19.78
CA ARG A 362 6.26 15.04 -20.66
C ARG A 362 6.71 14.58 -22.05
N GLY A 363 6.89 13.27 -22.25
CA GLY A 363 7.36 12.71 -23.51
C GLY A 363 8.82 13.05 -23.79
N GLU A 364 9.61 13.28 -22.74
CA GLU A 364 11.05 13.53 -22.86
C GLU A 364 11.82 12.26 -23.25
N ASP A 365 12.98 12.45 -23.90
CA ASP A 365 13.88 11.34 -24.18
C ASP A 365 14.44 10.76 -22.88
N LEU A 366 14.51 9.43 -22.83
CA LEU A 366 14.97 8.68 -21.67
C LEU A 366 16.33 8.05 -21.92
N SER A 367 17.16 8.08 -20.89
CA SER A 367 18.44 7.36 -20.83
C SER A 367 18.58 6.63 -19.50
N TYR A 368 19.48 5.66 -19.43
CA TYR A 368 19.66 4.81 -18.25
C TYR A 368 21.09 4.80 -17.73
N ASP A 369 21.20 4.79 -16.40
CA ASP A 369 22.45 4.59 -15.68
C ASP A 369 22.39 3.25 -14.96
N ILE A 370 23.36 2.37 -15.21
CA ILE A 370 23.49 1.05 -14.58
C ILE A 370 24.78 0.95 -13.78
N THR A 371 24.71 0.31 -12.61
CA THR A 371 25.87 -0.05 -11.79
C THR A 371 25.72 -1.49 -11.31
N VAL A 372 26.75 -2.31 -11.53
CA VAL A 372 26.89 -3.65 -10.96
C VAL A 372 28.02 -3.62 -9.94
N ALA A 373 27.77 -4.11 -8.73
CA ALA A 373 28.69 -4.07 -7.61
C ALA A 373 28.67 -5.36 -6.78
N LYS A 374 29.69 -5.57 -5.96
CA LYS A 374 29.76 -6.71 -5.00
C LYS A 374 29.05 -6.42 -3.68
N ASP A 375 28.63 -5.18 -3.45
CA ASP A 375 27.90 -4.75 -2.26
C ASP A 375 26.68 -3.89 -2.63
N TYR A 376 25.67 -3.91 -1.77
CA TYR A 376 24.40 -3.19 -1.98
C TYR A 376 24.53 -1.66 -1.87
N LEU A 377 25.64 -1.12 -1.36
CA LEU A 377 25.90 0.32 -1.33
C LEU A 377 26.57 0.81 -2.62
N CYS A 378 26.89 -0.09 -3.54
CA CYS A 378 27.64 0.16 -4.76
C CYS A 378 29.01 0.82 -4.51
N LYS A 379 29.77 0.33 -3.50
CA LYS A 379 31.13 0.81 -3.20
C LYS A 379 32.20 0.03 -3.96
N ASP A 380 32.03 -1.28 -4.09
CA ASP A 380 32.89 -2.20 -4.85
C ASP A 380 32.26 -2.47 -6.22
N VAL A 381 32.42 -1.50 -7.12
CA VAL A 381 31.83 -1.51 -8.47
C VAL A 381 32.64 -2.40 -9.40
N VAL A 382 31.97 -3.36 -10.05
CA VAL A 382 32.58 -4.23 -11.08
C VAL A 382 32.23 -3.80 -12.49
N PHE A 383 31.12 -3.08 -12.67
CA PHE A 383 30.72 -2.51 -13.95
C PHE A 383 29.83 -1.30 -13.75
N SER A 384 29.99 -0.27 -14.57
CA SER A 384 29.08 0.88 -14.59
C SER A 384 29.04 1.49 -15.98
N LYS A 385 27.86 1.99 -16.36
CA LYS A 385 27.66 2.72 -17.61
C LYS A 385 26.50 3.69 -17.46
N THR A 386 26.65 4.89 -18.04
CA THR A 386 25.66 5.97 -17.96
C THR A 386 25.18 6.37 -19.34
N ASN A 387 24.06 7.11 -19.39
CA ASN A 387 23.46 7.65 -20.61
C ASN A 387 23.19 6.57 -21.68
N LEU A 388 22.74 5.39 -21.26
CA LEU A 388 22.34 4.32 -22.17
C LEU A 388 20.99 4.62 -22.80
N ALA A 389 20.90 4.56 -24.13
CA ALA A 389 19.61 4.68 -24.83
C ALA A 389 18.81 3.37 -24.81
N LEU A 390 19.49 2.23 -24.84
CA LEU A 390 18.85 0.91 -24.86
C LEU A 390 18.73 0.35 -23.45
N PRO A 391 17.60 -0.31 -23.10
CA PRO A 391 17.37 -0.85 -21.77
C PRO A 391 18.04 -2.23 -21.57
N GLN A 392 19.31 -2.33 -21.99
CA GLN A 392 20.10 -3.56 -21.88
C GLN A 392 21.60 -3.28 -21.90
N ILE A 393 22.36 -4.18 -21.28
CA ILE A 393 23.81 -4.30 -21.40
C ILE A 393 24.24 -5.76 -21.55
N VAL A 394 25.45 -5.92 -22.07
CA VAL A 394 26.22 -7.16 -22.02
C VAL A 394 27.60 -6.82 -21.49
N MET A 395 28.06 -7.57 -20.50
CA MET A 395 29.40 -7.44 -19.92
C MET A 395 30.05 -8.82 -19.77
N ASP A 396 31.34 -8.86 -19.45
CA ASP A 396 31.99 -10.13 -19.07
C ASP A 396 31.35 -10.68 -17.79
N LEU A 397 31.14 -12.00 -17.76
CA LEU A 397 30.61 -12.66 -16.57
C LEU A 397 31.66 -12.57 -15.46
N PRO A 398 31.36 -11.92 -14.32
CA PRO A 398 32.31 -11.86 -13.22
C PRO A 398 32.42 -13.23 -12.53
N SER A 399 33.44 -13.40 -11.69
CA SER A 399 33.68 -14.64 -10.96
C SER A 399 32.52 -14.99 -10.03
N ASP A 400 32.45 -16.25 -9.59
CA ASP A 400 31.48 -16.68 -8.57
C ASP A 400 31.45 -15.72 -7.37
N GLY A 401 30.24 -15.40 -6.91
CA GLY A 401 30.03 -14.39 -5.87
C GLY A 401 28.61 -13.84 -5.82
N GLN A 402 28.36 -12.97 -4.84
CA GLN A 402 27.14 -12.17 -4.73
C GLN A 402 27.34 -10.84 -5.43
N TYR A 403 26.33 -10.41 -6.17
CA TYR A 403 26.33 -9.16 -6.90
C TYR A 403 25.00 -8.43 -6.77
N PHE A 404 25.07 -7.13 -6.99
CA PHE A 404 23.95 -6.21 -6.92
C PHE A 404 23.95 -5.37 -8.18
N VAL A 405 22.78 -5.25 -8.82
CA VAL A 405 22.59 -4.35 -9.96
C VAL A 405 21.61 -3.25 -9.60
N ARG A 406 22.01 -2.01 -9.88
CA ARG A 406 21.15 -0.82 -9.80
C ARG A 406 20.96 -0.20 -11.15
N VAL A 407 19.72 0.11 -11.50
CA VAL A 407 19.36 0.83 -12.72
C VAL A 407 18.52 2.05 -12.39
N ARG A 408 18.85 3.20 -13.01
CA ARG A 408 18.10 4.45 -12.90
C ARG A 408 17.75 4.97 -14.29
N ALA A 409 16.51 5.42 -14.46
CA ALA A 409 16.11 6.20 -15.64
C ALA A 409 16.39 7.68 -15.40
N ARG A 410 16.72 8.40 -16.47
CA ARG A 410 16.96 9.84 -16.50
C ARG A 410 16.27 10.45 -17.72
N ASN A 411 15.46 11.49 -17.52
CA ASN A 411 14.92 12.29 -18.64
C ASN A 411 15.86 13.45 -19.03
N THR A 412 15.58 14.11 -20.15
CA THR A 412 16.38 15.24 -20.66
C THR A 412 16.46 16.42 -19.71
N SER A 413 15.43 16.63 -18.88
CA SER A 413 15.41 17.62 -17.78
C SER A 413 16.28 17.22 -16.58
N GLY A 414 16.97 16.09 -16.65
CA GLY A 414 17.93 15.62 -15.65
C GLY A 414 17.30 14.99 -14.41
N LYS A 415 15.97 14.78 -14.40
CA LYS A 415 15.27 14.10 -13.30
C LYS A 415 15.54 12.60 -13.38
N MET A 416 15.69 11.96 -12.22
CA MET A 416 16.02 10.55 -12.12
C MET A 416 14.94 9.77 -11.35
N GLN A 417 14.81 8.49 -11.69
CA GLN A 417 13.95 7.54 -11.01
C GLN A 417 14.67 6.18 -10.88
N ASP A 418 14.69 5.63 -9.66
CA ASP A 418 15.13 4.25 -9.41
C ASP A 418 14.12 3.25 -10.00
N ALA A 419 14.63 2.09 -10.46
CA ALA A 419 13.81 0.92 -10.75
C ALA A 419 13.01 0.45 -9.51
N PHE A 420 11.93 -0.32 -9.75
CA PHE A 420 11.08 -0.86 -8.69
C PHE A 420 11.81 -1.81 -7.76
N ASP A 421 12.81 -2.54 -8.26
CA ASP A 421 13.58 -3.50 -7.47
C ASP A 421 14.17 -2.85 -6.21
N TYR A 422 14.24 -3.60 -5.12
CA TYR A 422 14.85 -3.15 -3.88
C TYR A 422 15.49 -4.33 -3.15
N TYR A 423 16.48 -4.00 -2.31
CA TYR A 423 17.12 -4.96 -1.41
C TYR A 423 16.83 -4.58 0.04
N VAL A 424 16.33 -5.54 0.84
CA VAL A 424 15.93 -5.29 2.23
C VAL A 424 17.14 -5.43 3.16
N THR A 425 17.29 -4.48 4.06
CA THR A 425 18.33 -4.43 5.10
C THR A 425 17.69 -4.22 6.47
N GLU A 426 18.50 -4.21 7.54
CA GLU A 426 18.02 -3.86 8.89
C GLU A 426 17.48 -2.42 9.00
N HIS A 427 17.87 -1.54 8.08
CA HIS A 427 17.43 -0.14 7.99
C HIS A 427 16.34 0.08 6.93
N GLY A 428 15.71 -0.99 6.44
CA GLY A 428 14.67 -0.93 5.40
C GLY A 428 15.22 -1.18 3.99
N LYS A 429 14.53 -0.63 2.99
CA LYS A 429 14.78 -0.83 1.56
C LYS A 429 15.97 -0.02 1.02
N THR A 430 16.83 -0.69 0.26
CA THR A 430 17.76 -0.06 -0.69
C THR A 430 17.12 -0.10 -2.07
N TYR A 431 16.59 1.04 -2.52
CA TYR A 431 15.80 1.14 -3.76
C TYR A 431 16.62 1.06 -5.04
N GLY A 432 15.97 0.65 -6.13
CA GLY A 432 16.54 0.47 -7.45
C GLY A 432 17.46 -0.73 -7.56
N MET A 433 17.44 -1.65 -6.60
CA MET A 433 18.48 -2.65 -6.41
C MET A 433 17.97 -4.08 -6.55
N ARG A 434 18.60 -4.88 -7.40
CA ARG A 434 18.36 -6.32 -7.52
C ARG A 434 19.61 -7.11 -7.11
N CYS A 435 19.44 -8.08 -6.21
CA CYS A 435 20.47 -9.02 -5.79
C CYS A 435 20.49 -10.24 -6.72
N PHE A 436 21.67 -10.74 -7.05
CA PHE A 436 21.84 -12.01 -7.78
C PHE A 436 23.18 -12.66 -7.42
N TYR A 437 23.29 -13.96 -7.68
CA TYR A 437 24.52 -14.73 -7.44
C TYR A 437 25.04 -15.30 -8.75
N ILE A 438 26.37 -15.44 -8.83
CA ILE A 438 27.02 -16.27 -9.82
C ILE A 438 27.59 -17.50 -9.11
N LYS A 439 27.21 -18.68 -9.59
CA LYS A 439 27.69 -19.97 -9.10
C LYS A 439 28.01 -20.87 -10.27
N SER A 440 29.25 -21.32 -10.37
CA SER A 440 29.72 -22.20 -11.45
C SER A 440 29.37 -21.66 -12.85
N GLY A 441 29.51 -20.35 -13.03
CA GLY A 441 29.21 -19.67 -14.29
C GLY A 441 27.72 -19.51 -14.64
N GLN A 442 26.80 -19.77 -13.70
CA GLN A 442 25.36 -19.56 -13.88
C GLN A 442 24.84 -18.48 -12.94
N VAL A 443 23.80 -17.74 -13.38
CA VAL A 443 23.06 -16.82 -12.50
C VAL A 443 22.08 -17.63 -11.67
N VAL A 444 22.08 -17.38 -10.37
CA VAL A 444 21.08 -17.87 -9.42
C VAL A 444 20.42 -16.66 -8.77
N GLU A 445 19.10 -16.60 -8.81
CA GLU A 445 18.35 -15.51 -8.18
C GLU A 445 18.37 -15.63 -6.66
N ASP A 446 18.28 -14.49 -5.99
CA ASP A 446 18.05 -14.44 -4.55
C ASP A 446 16.55 -14.63 -4.29
N ASP A 447 16.16 -15.84 -3.90
CA ASP A 447 14.76 -16.16 -3.55
C ASP A 447 14.28 -15.43 -2.27
N ASN A 448 15.15 -14.67 -1.57
CA ASN A 448 14.79 -13.96 -0.34
C ASN A 448 14.12 -12.59 -0.56
N GLY A 449 13.75 -12.24 -1.79
CA GLY A 449 13.39 -10.86 -2.18
C GLY A 449 11.94 -10.59 -2.64
N GLN A 450 11.00 -11.55 -2.59
CA GLN A 450 9.60 -11.32 -2.99
C GLN A 450 8.59 -11.76 -1.93
#